data_AF-A0A7L4PX85-F1
#
_entry.id   AF-A0A7L4PX85-F1
#
_cell.length_a   1.000
_cell.length_b   1.000
_cell.length_c   1.000
_cell.angle_alpha   90.00
_cell.angle_beta   90.00
_cell.angle_gamma   90.00
#
_symmetry.space_group_name_H-M   'P 1'
#
loop_
_entity.id
_entity.type
_entity.pdbx_description
1 polymer ?
#
loop_
_entity_poly.entity_id
_entity_poly.type
_entity_poly.pdbx_seq_one_letter_code
_entity_poly.pdbx_strand_id
1 'polypeptide(L)'
;MRRLSLFLVLLLIGQVSAIGIVEFCPDPYLSGDPDEYLVLQGTGSLDGIVISDGEGGFRFPAGTAIPGTLVIARDGTAYRQTHGKNPDFEVYDSGPSIPDVVRSGNFQLSNSGDQLLLYENNRLVQEVEWPRDVAARQGQVHFREGDFWDPRVLMIGQSRFAPAVFTGVDGVAFASPDCSREIFEDAVKAAGESILISVYEFTSLRMAHDLIDAQSRGVEVQVLLEGGPVGGISDEEQAVISILTERGIPVSIMVSDDQVHAPYRFNHAKFMVIDSAMVMVTSENFKENGFPEPGLSGNRGWGVVLEDPGVAGYFEKVFSYDAGGA
;
A
#
# COMPACT_ATOMS: atom_id res chain seq x y z
N MET A 1 -29.39 47.25 -40.19
CA MET A 1 -28.39 46.95 -39.14
C MET A 1 -29.11 46.57 -37.85
N ARG A 2 -29.24 45.28 -37.54
CA ARG A 2 -29.66 44.77 -36.22
C ARG A 2 -28.59 43.77 -35.79
N ARG A 3 -27.80 44.13 -34.77
CA ARG A 3 -26.82 43.23 -34.16
C ARG A 3 -27.56 42.27 -33.24
N LEU A 4 -27.51 40.99 -33.55
CA LEU A 4 -27.98 39.92 -32.68
C LEU A 4 -26.82 39.60 -31.71
N SER A 5 -26.97 39.93 -30.44
CA SER A 5 -26.01 39.52 -29.40
C SER A 5 -26.31 38.07 -29.03
N LEU A 6 -25.39 37.17 -29.35
CA LEU A 6 -25.44 35.77 -28.92
C LEU A 6 -24.93 35.70 -27.47
N PHE A 7 -25.82 35.38 -26.52
CA PHE A 7 -25.42 35.01 -25.16
C PHE A 7 -24.93 33.56 -25.18
N LEU A 8 -23.64 33.35 -24.99
CA LEU A 8 -23.05 32.03 -24.78
C LEU A 8 -23.20 31.67 -23.29
N VAL A 9 -24.16 30.80 -22.98
CA VAL A 9 -24.26 30.19 -21.64
C VAL A 9 -23.28 29.03 -21.59
N LEU A 10 -22.15 29.21 -20.91
CA LEU A 10 -21.30 28.08 -20.51
C LEU A 10 -22.00 27.31 -19.39
N LEU A 11 -22.62 26.18 -19.74
CA LEU A 11 -23.01 25.15 -18.79
C LEU A 11 -21.76 24.35 -18.42
N LEU A 12 -21.14 24.69 -17.29
CA LEU A 12 -20.20 23.82 -16.60
C LEU A 12 -21.00 22.67 -15.98
N ILE A 13 -21.25 21.62 -16.77
CA ILE A 13 -21.78 20.36 -16.24
C ILE A 13 -20.61 19.69 -15.52
N GLY A 14 -20.51 19.91 -14.21
CA GLY A 14 -19.69 19.04 -13.37
C GLY A 14 -20.22 17.63 -13.50
N GLN A 15 -19.37 16.66 -13.85
CA GLN A 15 -19.77 15.25 -13.85
C GLN A 15 -20.06 14.84 -12.39
N VAL A 16 -21.34 14.64 -12.07
CA VAL A 16 -21.76 13.94 -10.86
C VAL A 16 -21.51 12.46 -11.11
N SER A 17 -20.58 11.87 -10.37
CA SER A 17 -20.40 10.42 -10.33
C SER A 17 -21.38 9.84 -9.34
N ALA A 18 -22.02 8.72 -9.70
CA ALA A 18 -22.86 7.97 -8.77
C ALA A 18 -22.06 7.61 -7.51
N ILE A 19 -22.72 7.70 -6.35
CA ILE A 19 -22.13 7.35 -5.06
C ILE A 19 -22.30 5.84 -4.86
N GLY A 20 -21.21 5.17 -4.46
CA GLY A 20 -21.19 3.74 -4.20
C GLY A 20 -20.24 3.37 -3.07
N ILE A 21 -20.52 2.25 -2.40
CA ILE A 21 -19.59 1.59 -1.48
C ILE A 21 -18.53 0.89 -2.34
N VAL A 22 -17.27 1.26 -2.16
CA VAL A 22 -16.15 0.72 -2.96
C VAL A 22 -15.14 -0.07 -2.15
N GLU A 23 -15.18 0.03 -0.83
CA GLU A 23 -14.27 -0.65 0.07
C GLU A 23 -14.93 -0.86 1.43
N PHE A 24 -14.67 -1.98 2.09
CA PHE A 24 -15.05 -2.19 3.50
C PHE A 24 -14.23 -3.31 4.14
N CYS A 25 -14.12 -3.28 5.47
CA CYS A 25 -13.51 -4.34 6.28
C CYS A 25 -14.41 -4.66 7.48
N PRO A 26 -15.14 -5.80 7.46
CA PRO A 26 -16.10 -6.16 8.50
C PRO A 26 -15.51 -6.97 9.67
N ASP A 27 -14.31 -7.52 9.50
CA ASP A 27 -13.60 -8.32 10.52
C ASP A 27 -12.17 -7.76 10.58
N PRO A 28 -11.94 -6.59 11.17
CA PRO A 28 -10.63 -5.95 11.25
C PRO A 28 -9.74 -6.58 12.35
N TYR A 29 -8.70 -5.88 12.80
CA TYR A 29 -7.70 -6.48 13.68
C TYR A 29 -7.96 -6.27 15.17
N LEU A 30 -8.60 -5.17 15.57
CA LEU A 30 -8.81 -4.88 16.97
C LEU A 30 -9.98 -5.70 17.54
N SER A 31 -9.80 -6.20 18.76
CA SER A 31 -10.81 -7.02 19.44
C SER A 31 -12.14 -6.26 19.61
N GLY A 32 -13.24 -6.88 19.16
CA GLY A 32 -14.57 -6.27 19.17
C GLY A 32 -14.84 -5.35 17.98
N ASP A 33 -13.91 -5.33 17.01
CA ASP A 33 -14.02 -4.71 15.71
C ASP A 33 -14.35 -3.20 15.74
N PRO A 34 -13.76 -2.40 16.65
CA PRO A 34 -14.01 -0.95 16.69
C PRO A 34 -13.46 -0.24 15.44
N ASP A 35 -12.46 -0.81 14.76
CA ASP A 35 -11.85 -0.28 13.56
C ASP A 35 -12.50 -0.76 12.25
N GLU A 36 -13.72 -1.31 12.32
CA GLU A 36 -14.57 -1.53 11.15
C GLU A 36 -14.72 -0.24 10.36
N TYR A 37 -14.68 -0.34 9.04
CA TYR A 37 -14.86 0.82 8.18
C TYR A 37 -15.43 0.46 6.82
N LEU A 38 -15.90 1.50 6.13
CA LEU A 38 -16.23 1.46 4.71
C LEU A 38 -15.77 2.74 4.02
N VAL A 39 -15.63 2.67 2.71
CA VAL A 39 -15.31 3.82 1.86
C VAL A 39 -16.41 4.01 0.83
N LEU A 40 -16.91 5.24 0.76
CA LEU A 40 -17.75 5.70 -0.32
C LEU A 40 -16.90 6.35 -1.39
N GLN A 41 -17.27 6.17 -2.66
CA GLN A 41 -16.71 6.90 -3.79
C GLN A 41 -17.83 7.53 -4.61
N GLY A 42 -17.61 8.75 -5.08
CA GLY A 42 -18.56 9.51 -5.90
C GLY A 42 -18.28 11.01 -5.83
N THR A 43 -19.13 11.83 -6.46
CA THR A 43 -19.05 13.29 -6.35
C THR A 43 -20.44 13.88 -6.16
N GLY A 44 -20.61 14.85 -5.25
CA GLY A 44 -21.88 15.56 -5.07
C GLY A 44 -22.38 15.59 -3.63
N SER A 45 -23.67 15.89 -3.45
CA SER A 45 -24.30 15.95 -2.11
C SER A 45 -24.52 14.54 -1.56
N LEU A 46 -24.33 14.39 -0.24
CA LEU A 46 -24.71 13.20 0.53
C LEU A 46 -26.10 13.33 1.18
N ASP A 47 -26.84 14.42 0.90
CA ASP A 47 -28.22 14.54 1.33
C ASP A 47 -29.08 13.41 0.72
N GLY A 48 -29.80 12.69 1.56
CA GLY A 48 -30.62 11.55 1.13
C GLY A 48 -29.83 10.25 0.94
N ILE A 49 -28.52 10.24 1.18
CA ILE A 49 -27.71 9.02 1.26
C ILE A 49 -27.83 8.40 2.65
N VAL A 50 -28.10 7.10 2.69
CA VAL A 50 -28.17 6.31 3.92
C VAL A 50 -27.40 5.01 3.73
N ILE A 51 -26.58 4.66 4.71
CA ILE A 51 -25.92 3.35 4.83
C ILE A 51 -26.58 2.56 5.95
N SER A 52 -26.78 1.26 5.77
CA SER A 52 -27.41 0.38 6.76
C SER A 52 -26.86 -1.04 6.68
N ASP A 53 -26.78 -1.74 7.80
CA ASP A 53 -26.55 -3.19 7.91
C ASP A 53 -27.88 -3.98 7.97
N GLY A 54 -28.97 -3.31 8.37
CA GLY A 54 -30.31 -3.89 8.48
C GLY A 54 -30.88 -3.74 9.89
N GLU A 55 -29.99 -3.65 10.88
CA GLU A 55 -30.26 -3.42 12.30
C GLU A 55 -30.16 -1.93 12.65
N GLY A 56 -29.27 -1.22 11.98
CA GLY A 56 -29.02 0.21 12.12
C GLY A 56 -28.41 0.79 10.87
N GLY A 57 -27.82 1.98 11.01
CA GLY A 57 -27.26 2.71 9.90
C GLY A 57 -26.98 4.15 10.24
N PHE A 58 -26.65 4.92 9.21
CA PHE A 58 -26.36 6.33 9.36
C PHE A 58 -26.64 7.11 8.08
N ARG A 59 -26.79 8.41 8.27
CA ARG A 59 -26.77 9.41 7.20
C ARG A 59 -25.73 10.47 7.53
N PHE A 60 -25.45 11.37 6.59
CA PHE A 60 -24.50 12.45 6.81
C PHE A 60 -25.18 13.70 7.39
N PRO A 61 -24.43 14.59 8.07
CA PRO A 61 -24.90 15.93 8.40
C PRO A 61 -25.44 16.65 7.15
N ALA A 62 -26.44 17.51 7.33
CA ALA A 62 -27.09 18.18 6.20
C ALA A 62 -26.08 19.08 5.45
N GLY A 63 -26.08 18.99 4.12
CA GLY A 63 -25.17 19.75 3.26
C GLY A 63 -23.76 19.17 3.13
N THR A 64 -23.49 17.98 3.69
CA THR A 64 -22.24 17.27 3.43
C THR A 64 -22.13 16.91 1.95
N ALA A 65 -20.95 17.08 1.38
CA ALA A 65 -20.64 16.70 0.00
C ALA A 65 -19.41 15.77 -0.04
N ILE A 66 -19.43 14.84 -0.98
CA ILE A 66 -18.30 13.95 -1.27
C ILE A 66 -17.52 14.51 -2.48
N PRO A 67 -16.20 14.75 -2.36
CA PRO A 67 -15.38 15.29 -3.46
C PRO A 67 -14.73 14.20 -4.32
N GLY A 68 -14.80 12.94 -3.90
CA GLY A 68 -14.20 11.80 -4.59
C GLY A 68 -14.34 10.53 -3.76
N THR A 69 -13.70 10.49 -2.60
CA THR A 69 -13.80 9.37 -1.64
C THR A 69 -14.03 9.90 -0.23
N LEU A 70 -14.72 9.12 0.59
CA LEU A 70 -14.82 9.34 2.04
C LEU A 70 -14.67 8.02 2.77
N VAL A 71 -13.83 8.02 3.79
CA VAL A 71 -13.67 6.91 4.73
C VAL A 71 -14.59 7.15 5.93
N ILE A 72 -15.42 6.17 6.24
CA ILE A 72 -16.29 6.18 7.42
C ILE A 72 -15.90 4.99 8.28
N ALA A 73 -15.39 5.25 9.47
CA ALA A 73 -15.06 4.22 10.44
C ALA A 73 -16.13 4.11 11.53
N ARG A 74 -16.22 2.96 12.18
CA ARG A 74 -17.07 2.77 13.34
C ARG A 74 -16.59 3.64 14.52
N ASP A 75 -15.32 3.50 14.89
CA ASP A 75 -14.60 4.32 15.88
C ASP A 75 -13.37 4.94 15.22
N GLY A 76 -13.29 6.27 15.19
CA GLY A 76 -12.23 6.96 14.46
C GLY A 76 -10.86 6.88 15.12
N THR A 77 -10.81 6.80 16.46
CA THR A 77 -9.56 6.57 17.20
C THR A 77 -8.99 5.18 16.94
N ALA A 78 -9.86 4.15 16.91
CA ALA A 78 -9.49 2.78 16.58
C ALA A 78 -9.00 2.65 15.13
N TYR A 79 -9.71 3.25 14.18
CA TYR A 79 -9.29 3.27 12.78
C TYR A 79 -7.90 3.90 12.60
N ARG A 80 -7.64 5.03 13.26
CA ARG A 80 -6.34 5.69 13.23
C ARG A 80 -5.22 4.80 13.76
N GLN A 81 -5.51 3.96 14.76
CA GLN A 81 -4.52 3.04 15.31
C GLN A 81 -4.07 2.01 14.27
N THR A 82 -4.99 1.48 13.44
CA THR A 82 -4.68 0.42 12.46
C THR A 82 -4.31 0.94 11.07
N HIS A 83 -4.69 2.17 10.72
CA HIS A 83 -4.48 2.76 9.39
C HIS A 83 -3.58 4.00 9.38
N GLY A 84 -3.02 4.40 10.53
CA GLY A 84 -2.10 5.54 10.67
C GLY A 84 -2.70 6.94 10.45
N LYS A 85 -3.96 7.04 9.99
CA LYS A 85 -4.66 8.29 9.64
C LYS A 85 -6.10 8.29 10.13
N ASN A 86 -6.67 9.48 10.31
CA ASN A 86 -8.08 9.61 10.68
C ASN A 86 -8.98 9.23 9.49
N PRO A 87 -10.16 8.64 9.74
CA PRO A 87 -11.22 8.59 8.75
C PRO A 87 -11.81 10.00 8.54
N ASP A 88 -12.61 10.17 7.48
CA ASP A 88 -13.31 11.43 7.23
C ASP A 88 -14.53 11.61 8.16
N PHE A 89 -15.16 10.50 8.55
CA PHE A 89 -16.24 10.47 9.53
C PHE A 89 -16.13 9.25 10.46
N GLU A 90 -16.77 9.36 11.64
CA GLU A 90 -16.98 8.24 12.55
C GLU A 90 -18.46 8.01 12.88
N VAL A 91 -18.81 6.76 13.19
CA VAL A 91 -20.17 6.34 13.54
C VAL A 91 -20.46 6.54 15.03
N TYR A 92 -19.46 6.34 15.88
CA TYR A 92 -19.51 6.56 17.31
C TYR A 92 -18.49 7.64 17.70
N ASP A 93 -18.95 8.63 18.45
CA ASP A 93 -18.14 9.74 18.98
C ASP A 93 -16.99 9.20 19.85
N SER A 94 -15.80 9.14 19.27
CA SER A 94 -14.57 8.61 19.87
C SER A 94 -13.40 9.57 19.68
N GLY A 95 -13.34 10.28 18.55
CA GLY A 95 -12.27 11.19 18.19
C GLY A 95 -12.73 12.66 18.25
N PRO A 96 -12.13 13.51 19.11
CA PRO A 96 -12.62 14.89 19.33
C PRO A 96 -12.51 15.83 18.10
N SER A 97 -11.85 15.37 17.03
CA SER A 97 -11.64 16.11 15.79
C SER A 97 -12.20 15.40 14.56
N ILE A 98 -12.88 14.27 14.74
CA ILE A 98 -13.44 13.46 13.66
C ILE A 98 -14.94 13.76 13.61
N PRO A 99 -15.48 14.23 12.47
CA PRO A 99 -16.90 14.49 12.37
C PRO A 99 -17.76 13.23 12.52
N ASP A 100 -18.84 13.33 13.29
CA ASP A 100 -19.83 12.25 13.39
C ASP A 100 -20.77 12.19 12.19
N VAL A 101 -21.14 10.98 11.79
CA VAL A 101 -22.37 10.75 11.02
C VAL A 101 -23.61 10.85 11.93
N VAL A 102 -24.78 11.04 11.33
CA VAL A 102 -26.05 11.02 12.06
C VAL A 102 -26.56 9.58 12.11
N ARG A 103 -26.12 8.85 13.15
CA ARG A 103 -26.43 7.44 13.40
C ARG A 103 -27.89 7.19 13.78
N SER A 104 -28.40 6.02 13.42
CA SER A 104 -29.67 5.46 13.87
C SER A 104 -29.52 3.95 14.12
N GLY A 105 -30.10 3.42 15.20
CA GLY A 105 -29.96 2.00 15.55
C GLY A 105 -28.54 1.62 15.98
N ASN A 106 -28.20 0.34 15.87
CA ASN A 106 -26.85 -0.18 16.08
C ASN A 106 -26.26 -0.52 14.72
N PHE A 107 -25.18 0.16 14.33
CA PHE A 107 -24.44 -0.17 13.12
C PHE A 107 -23.16 -0.90 13.55
N GLN A 108 -23.06 -2.18 13.19
CA GLN A 108 -21.91 -3.04 13.50
C GLN A 108 -21.91 -4.25 12.59
N LEU A 109 -20.79 -4.49 11.91
CA LEU A 109 -20.68 -5.52 10.88
C LEU A 109 -20.36 -6.88 11.51
N SER A 110 -21.21 -7.89 11.31
CA SER A 110 -20.92 -9.24 11.83
C SER A 110 -19.84 -9.96 11.01
N ASN A 111 -18.80 -10.45 11.68
CA ASN A 111 -17.68 -11.17 11.05
C ASN A 111 -18.14 -12.48 10.35
N SER A 112 -19.25 -13.07 10.79
CA SER A 112 -19.73 -14.37 10.27
C SER A 112 -20.77 -14.29 9.15
N GLY A 113 -21.39 -13.12 8.96
CA GLY A 113 -22.42 -12.93 7.94
C GLY A 113 -23.30 -11.73 8.25
N ASP A 114 -23.33 -10.78 7.32
CA ASP A 114 -24.07 -9.52 7.41
C ASP A 114 -24.18 -8.91 6.01
N GLN A 115 -24.67 -7.67 5.92
CA GLN A 115 -24.80 -6.94 4.67
C GLN A 115 -24.47 -5.45 4.85
N LEU A 116 -24.21 -4.78 3.73
CA LEU A 116 -24.20 -3.33 3.63
C LEU A 116 -25.17 -2.90 2.54
N LEU A 117 -26.07 -2.00 2.90
CA LEU A 117 -27.12 -1.44 2.07
C LEU A 117 -26.87 0.05 1.91
N LEU A 118 -26.73 0.50 0.66
CA LEU A 118 -26.67 1.92 0.32
C LEU A 118 -27.99 2.34 -0.33
N TYR A 119 -28.63 3.32 0.29
CA TYR A 119 -29.84 3.95 -0.21
C TYR A 119 -29.56 5.38 -0.68
N GLU A 120 -30.23 5.76 -1.76
CA GLU A 120 -30.31 7.12 -2.25
C GLU A 120 -31.78 7.52 -2.34
N ASN A 121 -32.19 8.54 -1.58
CA ASN A 121 -33.59 9.01 -1.52
C ASN A 121 -34.60 7.87 -1.27
N ASN A 122 -34.30 7.00 -0.30
CA ASN A 122 -35.06 5.80 0.07
C ASN A 122 -35.12 4.68 -0.99
N ARG A 123 -34.35 4.77 -2.07
CA ARG A 123 -34.20 3.68 -3.04
C ARG A 123 -32.90 2.94 -2.75
N LEU A 124 -32.96 1.62 -2.60
CA LEU A 124 -31.76 0.79 -2.53
C LEU A 124 -31.01 0.88 -3.87
N VAL A 125 -29.75 1.29 -3.84
CA VAL A 125 -28.92 1.46 -5.04
C VAL A 125 -27.74 0.50 -5.09
N GLN A 126 -27.30 0.00 -3.94
CA GLN A 126 -26.26 -1.02 -3.85
C GLN A 126 -26.47 -1.86 -2.59
N GLU A 127 -26.13 -3.15 -2.73
CA GLU A 127 -26.14 -4.14 -1.67
C GLU A 127 -24.88 -5.00 -1.82
N VAL A 128 -24.27 -5.35 -0.69
CA VAL A 128 -23.28 -6.43 -0.59
C VAL A 128 -23.62 -7.23 0.65
N GLU A 129 -23.69 -8.56 0.53
CA GLU A 129 -23.96 -9.48 1.62
C GLU A 129 -22.80 -10.48 1.72
N TRP A 130 -22.38 -10.84 2.93
CA TRP A 130 -21.48 -11.96 3.16
C TRP A 130 -22.19 -13.03 4.01
N PRO A 131 -21.99 -14.33 3.73
CA PRO A 131 -21.01 -14.90 2.80
C PRO A 131 -21.46 -14.97 1.33
N ARG A 132 -22.58 -14.35 0.94
CA ARG A 132 -23.17 -14.50 -0.41
C ARG A 132 -22.27 -13.95 -1.52
N ASP A 133 -21.84 -12.70 -1.39
CA ASP A 133 -21.12 -11.94 -2.41
C ASP A 133 -19.60 -11.91 -2.14
N VAL A 134 -19.21 -11.86 -0.87
CA VAL A 134 -17.81 -11.96 -0.41
C VAL A 134 -17.73 -12.84 0.84
N ALA A 135 -16.51 -13.27 1.21
CA ALA A 135 -16.27 -14.01 2.46
C ALA A 135 -15.39 -13.18 3.38
N ALA A 136 -15.89 -12.88 4.59
CA ALA A 136 -15.14 -12.16 5.61
C ALA A 136 -14.02 -13.03 6.20
N ARG A 137 -12.93 -12.37 6.58
CA ARG A 137 -11.76 -12.93 7.26
C ARG A 137 -11.06 -11.80 8.00
N GLN A 138 -10.49 -12.10 9.16
CA GLN A 138 -9.75 -11.10 9.94
C GLN A 138 -8.72 -10.34 9.10
N GLY A 139 -8.81 -9.00 9.13
CA GLY A 139 -8.00 -8.04 8.40
C GLY A 139 -8.25 -7.96 6.89
N GLN A 140 -9.20 -8.74 6.34
CA GLN A 140 -9.47 -8.73 4.90
C GLN A 140 -10.31 -7.49 4.51
N VAL A 141 -9.80 -6.76 3.53
CA VAL A 141 -10.49 -5.62 2.91
C VAL A 141 -11.11 -6.07 1.60
N HIS A 142 -12.39 -5.76 1.42
CA HIS A 142 -13.12 -6.02 0.19
C HIS A 142 -13.14 -4.77 -0.66
N PHE A 143 -12.69 -4.87 -1.91
CA PHE A 143 -12.68 -3.77 -2.85
C PHE A 143 -13.60 -4.04 -4.03
N ARG A 144 -14.32 -3.01 -4.48
CA ARG A 144 -15.17 -3.09 -5.67
C ARG A 144 -14.41 -2.64 -6.91
N GLU A 145 -14.46 -3.43 -7.97
CA GLU A 145 -13.92 -3.13 -9.30
C GLU A 145 -15.05 -3.20 -10.34
N GLY A 146 -15.54 -2.04 -10.78
CA GLY A 146 -16.74 -1.97 -11.63
C GLY A 146 -17.95 -2.55 -10.89
N ASP A 147 -18.53 -3.62 -11.41
CA ASP A 147 -19.70 -4.29 -10.80
C ASP A 147 -19.38 -5.51 -9.94
N PHE A 148 -18.09 -5.82 -9.75
CA PHE A 148 -17.65 -7.01 -9.04
C PHE A 148 -16.81 -6.66 -7.81
N TRP A 149 -16.81 -7.53 -6.82
CA TRP A 149 -15.85 -7.49 -5.72
C TRP A 149 -14.58 -8.24 -6.14
N ASP A 150 -13.42 -7.66 -5.82
CA ASP A 150 -12.13 -8.27 -6.10
C ASP A 150 -12.06 -9.64 -5.40
N PRO A 151 -11.84 -10.74 -6.14
CA PRO A 151 -11.82 -12.08 -5.55
C PRO A 151 -10.52 -12.36 -4.79
N ARG A 152 -9.52 -11.48 -4.90
CA ARG A 152 -8.26 -11.62 -4.17
C ARG A 152 -8.50 -11.39 -2.69
N VAL A 153 -7.68 -12.06 -1.92
CA VAL A 153 -7.63 -11.85 -0.48
C VAL A 153 -6.64 -10.72 -0.20
N LEU A 154 -7.19 -9.52 0.01
CA LEU A 154 -6.44 -8.29 0.23
C LEU A 154 -6.51 -7.89 1.70
N MET A 155 -5.37 -7.56 2.30
CA MET A 155 -5.29 -7.17 3.72
C MET A 155 -5.28 -5.65 3.89
N ILE A 156 -5.62 -5.18 5.09
CA ILE A 156 -5.40 -3.78 5.47
C ILE A 156 -3.94 -3.40 5.19
N GLY A 157 -3.77 -2.28 4.50
CA GLY A 157 -2.47 -1.76 4.06
C GLY A 157 -1.88 -2.40 2.80
N GLN A 158 -2.47 -3.47 2.26
CA GLN A 158 -1.95 -4.15 1.08
C GLN A 158 -2.00 -3.27 -0.17
N SER A 159 -0.87 -3.14 -0.87
CA SER A 159 -0.82 -2.36 -2.10
C SER A 159 -1.69 -2.96 -3.21
N ARG A 160 -2.25 -2.08 -4.06
CA ARG A 160 -3.03 -2.43 -5.25
C ARG A 160 -2.49 -1.76 -6.50
N PHE A 161 -1.16 -1.77 -6.67
CA PHE A 161 -0.52 -1.22 -7.86
C PHE A 161 -1.06 -1.89 -9.13
N ALA A 162 -1.45 -1.05 -10.11
CA ALA A 162 -1.79 -1.54 -11.43
C ALA A 162 -0.50 -1.98 -12.15
N PRO A 163 -0.49 -3.13 -12.83
CA PRO A 163 0.66 -3.52 -13.64
C PRO A 163 1.00 -2.46 -14.68
N ALA A 164 2.28 -2.14 -14.81
CA ALA A 164 2.80 -1.22 -15.82
C ALA A 164 3.64 -2.00 -16.85
N VAL A 165 3.59 -1.55 -18.10
CA VAL A 165 4.39 -2.12 -19.20
C VAL A 165 5.27 -1.02 -19.77
N PHE A 166 6.57 -1.29 -19.81
CA PHE A 166 7.59 -0.43 -20.40
C PHE A 166 8.23 -1.17 -21.58
N THR A 167 8.46 -0.46 -22.69
CA THR A 167 8.99 -1.06 -23.93
C THR A 167 10.16 -0.24 -24.45
N GLY A 168 11.15 -0.90 -25.05
CA GLY A 168 12.38 -0.23 -25.50
C GLY A 168 13.32 0.15 -24.35
N VAL A 169 13.29 -0.63 -23.27
CA VAL A 169 14.15 -0.49 -22.10
C VAL A 169 15.49 -1.18 -22.36
N ASP A 170 16.58 -0.46 -22.15
CA ASP A 170 17.93 -1.02 -22.18
C ASP A 170 18.25 -1.68 -20.83
N GLY A 171 19.06 -2.74 -20.85
CA GLY A 171 19.45 -3.41 -19.62
C GLY A 171 20.46 -4.54 -19.78
N VAL A 172 21.05 -4.91 -18.66
CA VAL A 172 22.05 -5.97 -18.54
C VAL A 172 21.47 -7.10 -17.69
N ALA A 173 21.32 -8.28 -18.29
CA ALA A 173 20.99 -9.49 -17.55
C ALA A 173 22.25 -10.13 -16.97
N PHE A 174 22.14 -10.72 -15.77
CA PHE A 174 23.24 -11.38 -15.08
C PHE A 174 22.79 -12.68 -14.40
N ALA A 175 23.76 -13.52 -14.06
CA ALA A 175 23.53 -14.78 -13.35
C ALA A 175 24.43 -14.87 -12.11
N SER A 176 23.91 -15.51 -11.06
CA SER A 176 24.68 -15.96 -9.91
C SER A 176 24.98 -17.46 -10.07
N PRO A 177 26.18 -17.95 -9.75
CA PRO A 177 27.31 -17.23 -9.12
C PRO A 177 28.26 -16.55 -10.13
N ASP A 178 27.92 -16.51 -11.40
CA ASP A 178 28.85 -16.16 -12.49
C ASP A 178 29.36 -14.72 -12.43
N CYS A 179 28.45 -13.73 -12.31
CA CYS A 179 28.80 -12.30 -12.34
C CYS A 179 27.94 -11.41 -11.43
N SER A 180 27.07 -11.99 -10.58
CA SER A 180 26.14 -11.21 -9.76
C SER A 180 26.83 -10.19 -8.85
N ARG A 181 27.97 -10.54 -8.25
CA ARG A 181 28.74 -9.65 -7.38
C ARG A 181 29.28 -8.42 -8.12
N GLU A 182 29.95 -8.62 -9.26
CA GLU A 182 30.52 -7.55 -10.07
C GLU A 182 29.44 -6.55 -10.52
N ILE A 183 28.30 -7.08 -10.98
CA ILE A 183 27.18 -6.25 -11.43
C ILE A 183 26.56 -5.43 -10.28
N PHE A 184 26.48 -5.99 -9.07
CA PHE A 184 26.03 -5.26 -7.89
C PHE A 184 27.01 -4.14 -7.50
N GLU A 185 28.31 -4.46 -7.42
CA GLU A 185 29.35 -3.49 -7.06
C GLU A 185 29.41 -2.34 -8.05
N ASP A 186 29.36 -2.63 -9.35
CA ASP A 186 29.37 -1.61 -10.40
C ASP A 186 28.14 -0.70 -10.31
N ALA A 187 26.95 -1.26 -10.06
CA ALA A 187 25.72 -0.50 -9.89
C ALA A 187 25.78 0.44 -8.67
N VAL A 188 26.22 -0.07 -7.51
CA VAL A 188 26.37 0.72 -6.28
C VAL A 188 27.47 1.79 -6.41
N LYS A 189 28.54 1.49 -7.14
CA LYS A 189 29.63 2.42 -7.39
C LYS A 189 29.24 3.54 -8.36
N ALA A 190 28.39 3.23 -9.34
CA ALA A 190 27.89 4.19 -10.32
C ALA A 190 26.88 5.19 -9.74
N ALA A 191 26.18 4.83 -8.65
CA ALA A 191 25.19 5.69 -8.00
C ALA A 191 25.77 7.04 -7.57
N GLY A 192 25.06 8.11 -7.91
CA GLY A 192 25.44 9.50 -7.66
C GLY A 192 24.51 10.29 -6.74
N GLU A 193 23.25 9.87 -6.59
CA GLU A 193 22.20 10.58 -5.85
C GLU A 193 21.54 9.69 -4.81
N SER A 194 20.99 8.54 -5.19
CA SER A 194 20.19 7.71 -4.28
C SER A 194 20.23 6.21 -4.60
N ILE A 195 20.05 5.40 -3.56
CA ILE A 195 19.89 3.94 -3.60
C ILE A 195 18.75 3.54 -2.66
N LEU A 196 17.68 2.96 -3.21
CA LEU A 196 16.55 2.41 -2.44
C LEU A 196 16.51 0.90 -2.60
N ILE A 197 16.61 0.14 -1.51
CA ILE A 197 16.68 -1.32 -1.54
C ILE A 197 15.49 -1.92 -0.81
N SER A 198 14.71 -2.78 -1.49
CA SER A 198 13.78 -3.69 -0.82
C SER A 198 14.24 -5.12 -1.03
N VAL A 199 14.56 -5.81 0.06
CA VAL A 199 15.07 -7.18 0.02
C VAL A 199 14.54 -8.02 1.18
N TYR A 200 14.15 -9.26 0.88
CA TYR A 200 13.65 -10.20 1.87
C TYR A 200 14.67 -10.62 2.93
N GLU A 201 15.93 -10.80 2.55
CA GLU A 201 17.01 -11.12 3.49
C GLU A 201 18.31 -10.42 3.07
N PHE A 202 19.01 -9.81 4.01
CA PHE A 202 20.28 -9.12 3.82
C PHE A 202 21.31 -9.53 4.88
N THR A 203 22.24 -10.42 4.51
CA THR A 203 23.27 -10.94 5.42
C THR A 203 24.71 -10.70 4.98
N SER A 204 24.96 -10.19 3.76
CA SER A 204 26.32 -9.89 3.30
C SER A 204 26.86 -8.59 3.90
N LEU A 205 27.81 -8.70 4.82
CA LEU A 205 28.54 -7.53 5.34
C LEU A 205 29.34 -6.81 4.26
N ARG A 206 29.82 -7.51 3.23
CA ARG A 206 30.52 -6.89 2.10
C ARG A 206 29.60 -5.95 1.33
N MET A 207 28.42 -6.45 0.94
CA MET A 207 27.42 -5.61 0.26
C MET A 207 26.96 -4.44 1.15
N ALA A 208 26.85 -4.64 2.47
CA ALA A 208 26.57 -3.53 3.40
C ALA A 208 27.69 -2.47 3.40
N HIS A 209 28.95 -2.88 3.34
CA HIS A 209 30.08 -1.95 3.20
C HIS A 209 30.06 -1.19 1.87
N ASP A 210 29.68 -1.81 0.76
CA ASP A 210 29.53 -1.12 -0.53
C ASP A 210 28.50 0.02 -0.45
N LEU A 211 27.39 -0.20 0.27
CA LEU A 211 26.36 0.81 0.52
C LEU A 211 26.84 1.92 1.46
N ILE A 212 27.61 1.58 2.50
CA ILE A 212 28.25 2.56 3.39
C ILE A 212 29.25 3.43 2.61
N ASP A 213 29.99 2.84 1.69
CA ASP A 213 30.91 3.57 0.81
C ASP A 213 30.13 4.49 -0.14
N ALA A 214 28.97 4.07 -0.66
CA ALA A 214 28.08 4.95 -1.43
C ALA A 214 27.57 6.12 -0.59
N GLN A 215 27.07 5.84 0.61
CA GLN A 215 26.62 6.86 1.55
C GLN A 215 27.74 7.86 1.89
N SER A 216 28.97 7.37 2.08
CA SER A 216 30.15 8.20 2.36
C SER A 216 30.53 9.13 1.19
N ARG A 217 30.11 8.81 -0.04
CA ARG A 217 30.23 9.69 -1.21
C ARG A 217 29.11 10.74 -1.30
N GLY A 218 28.11 10.68 -0.41
CA GLY A 218 26.95 11.58 -0.38
C GLY A 218 25.70 11.03 -1.05
N VAL A 219 25.67 9.75 -1.43
CA VAL A 219 24.48 9.08 -1.97
C VAL A 219 23.49 8.81 -0.84
N GLU A 220 22.21 9.13 -1.04
CA GLU A 220 21.15 8.78 -0.08
C GLU A 220 20.84 7.28 -0.18
N VAL A 221 20.99 6.55 0.92
CA VAL A 221 20.71 5.10 0.93
C VAL A 221 19.58 4.80 1.90
N GLN A 222 18.58 4.03 1.47
CA GLN A 222 17.52 3.51 2.34
C GLN A 222 17.29 2.02 2.08
N VAL A 223 17.05 1.26 3.15
CA VAL A 223 16.85 -0.20 3.08
C VAL A 223 15.52 -0.57 3.73
N LEU A 224 14.72 -1.39 3.05
CA LEU A 224 13.50 -2.01 3.54
C LEU A 224 13.68 -3.54 3.58
N LEU A 225 13.56 -4.12 4.77
CA LEU A 225 13.71 -5.56 5.04
C LEU A 225 12.39 -6.21 5.44
N GLU A 226 12.28 -7.52 5.21
CA GLU A 226 11.26 -8.35 5.84
C GLU A 226 11.59 -8.61 7.31
N GLY A 227 10.62 -8.46 8.21
CA GLY A 227 10.83 -8.62 9.66
C GLY A 227 10.60 -10.01 10.21
N GLY A 228 9.99 -10.91 9.43
CA GLY A 228 9.77 -12.30 9.80
C GLY A 228 10.09 -13.27 8.66
N PRO A 229 11.31 -13.27 8.08
CA PRO A 229 11.65 -14.23 7.04
C PRO A 229 11.55 -15.66 7.60
N VAL A 230 11.46 -16.66 6.71
CA VAL A 230 11.34 -18.07 7.12
C VAL A 230 12.60 -18.46 7.89
N GLY A 231 12.44 -18.76 9.19
CA GLY A 231 13.55 -19.04 10.10
C GLY A 231 13.90 -17.88 11.03
N GLY A 232 13.27 -16.72 10.86
CA GLY A 232 13.51 -15.50 11.63
C GLY A 232 14.74 -14.72 11.13
N ILE A 233 14.91 -13.51 11.67
CA ILE A 233 16.07 -12.66 11.39
C ILE A 233 17.32 -13.31 11.99
N SER A 234 18.31 -13.62 11.15
CA SER A 234 19.55 -14.29 11.59
C SER A 234 20.52 -13.33 12.30
N ASP A 235 21.50 -13.87 13.03
CA ASP A 235 22.55 -13.07 13.67
C ASP A 235 23.36 -12.26 12.64
N GLU A 236 23.58 -12.81 11.44
CA GLU A 236 24.25 -12.12 10.34
C GLU A 236 23.42 -10.95 9.79
N GLU A 237 22.10 -11.10 9.68
CA GLU A 237 21.22 -10.01 9.27
C GLU A 237 21.16 -8.92 10.34
N GLN A 238 21.11 -9.29 11.63
CA GLN A 238 21.23 -8.33 12.72
C GLN A 238 22.55 -7.55 12.68
N ALA A 239 23.66 -8.20 12.31
CA ALA A 239 24.95 -7.53 12.15
C ALA A 239 24.93 -6.52 10.98
N VAL A 240 24.30 -6.87 9.85
CA VAL A 240 24.08 -5.95 8.72
C VAL A 240 23.20 -4.77 9.13
N ILE A 241 22.09 -5.01 9.82
CA ILE A 241 21.21 -3.95 10.32
C ILE A 241 21.98 -3.01 11.26
N SER A 242 22.75 -3.57 12.20
CA SER A 242 23.56 -2.78 13.16
C SER A 242 24.55 -1.87 12.44
N ILE A 243 25.34 -2.40 11.50
CA ILE A 243 26.38 -1.60 10.84
C ILE A 243 25.79 -0.52 9.92
N LEU A 244 24.69 -0.79 9.22
CA LEU A 244 24.01 0.19 8.38
C LEU A 244 23.45 1.33 9.25
N THR A 245 22.72 0.99 10.32
CA THR A 245 22.10 1.98 11.20
C THR A 245 23.13 2.80 11.99
N GLU A 246 24.23 2.19 12.47
CA GLU A 246 25.34 2.90 13.11
C GLU A 246 26.03 3.91 12.18
N ARG A 247 25.99 3.68 10.87
CA ARG A 247 26.50 4.61 9.85
C ARG A 247 25.44 5.62 9.39
N GLY A 248 24.23 5.56 9.93
CA GLY A 248 23.16 6.50 9.63
C GLY A 248 22.42 6.20 8.33
N ILE A 249 22.49 4.95 7.83
CA ILE A 249 21.63 4.48 6.74
C ILE A 249 20.29 4.06 7.37
N PRO A 250 19.15 4.68 6.99
CA PRO A 250 17.83 4.24 7.44
C PRO A 250 17.54 2.81 7.00
N VAL A 251 17.16 1.98 7.97
CA VAL A 251 16.69 0.61 7.76
C VAL A 251 15.28 0.48 8.33
N SER A 252 14.30 0.28 7.45
CA SER A 252 12.92 -0.02 7.80
C SER A 252 12.71 -1.54 7.75
N ILE A 253 11.91 -2.07 8.68
CA ILE A 253 11.63 -3.50 8.76
C ILE A 253 10.12 -3.68 8.76
N MET A 254 9.60 -4.49 7.83
CA MET A 254 8.19 -4.83 7.76
C MET A 254 7.87 -5.92 8.79
N VAL A 255 7.18 -5.55 9.87
CA VAL A 255 6.88 -6.45 10.99
C VAL A 255 5.38 -6.69 11.13
N SER A 256 5.03 -7.84 11.71
CA SER A 256 3.70 -8.09 12.28
C SER A 256 3.85 -8.37 13.78
N ASP A 257 3.09 -7.66 14.61
CA ASP A 257 2.94 -7.91 16.04
C ASP A 257 1.47 -7.79 16.47
N ASP A 258 1.19 -7.75 17.78
CA ASP A 258 -0.17 -7.69 18.33
C ASP A 258 -0.90 -6.36 18.06
N GLN A 259 -0.18 -5.31 17.65
CA GLN A 259 -0.74 -3.97 17.42
C GLN A 259 -0.61 -3.53 15.96
N VAL A 260 0.38 -4.05 15.24
CA VAL A 260 0.70 -3.69 13.86
C VAL A 260 0.67 -4.96 13.01
N HIS A 261 -0.12 -4.97 11.96
CA HIS A 261 -0.20 -6.10 11.04
C HIS A 261 0.48 -5.76 9.73
N ALA A 262 1.43 -6.60 9.29
CA ALA A 262 2.04 -6.41 7.98
C ALA A 262 0.99 -6.64 6.88
N PRO A 263 1.00 -5.80 5.84
CA PRO A 263 0.05 -5.90 4.73
C PRO A 263 0.23 -7.17 3.88
N TYR A 264 1.38 -7.83 4.02
CA TYR A 264 1.71 -9.06 3.32
C TYR A 264 2.15 -10.12 4.31
N ARG A 265 1.94 -11.39 3.96
CA ARG A 265 2.51 -12.51 4.72
C ARG A 265 4.05 -12.46 4.72
N PHE A 266 4.63 -12.07 3.59
CA PHE A 266 6.07 -11.82 3.42
C PHE A 266 6.26 -10.76 2.33
N ASN A 267 7.11 -9.76 2.57
CA ASN A 267 7.72 -8.94 1.54
C ASN A 267 8.89 -9.69 0.89
N HIS A 268 8.58 -10.49 -0.14
CA HIS A 268 9.59 -11.31 -0.81
C HIS A 268 10.28 -10.61 -2.00
N ALA A 269 10.12 -9.29 -2.14
CA ALA A 269 10.80 -8.53 -3.20
C ALA A 269 12.32 -8.54 -3.00
N LYS A 270 13.08 -8.46 -4.11
CA LYS A 270 14.51 -8.16 -4.11
C LYS A 270 14.80 -7.22 -5.28
N PHE A 271 14.86 -5.93 -4.99
CA PHE A 271 15.21 -4.92 -5.97
C PHE A 271 15.98 -3.77 -5.34
N MET A 272 16.67 -3.04 -6.20
CA MET A 272 17.38 -1.81 -5.86
C MET A 272 17.09 -0.76 -6.93
N VAL A 273 16.58 0.40 -6.54
CA VAL A 273 16.42 1.56 -7.42
C VAL A 273 17.61 2.48 -7.21
N ILE A 274 18.21 2.96 -8.30
CA ILE A 274 19.39 3.84 -8.28
C ILE A 274 19.08 5.12 -9.05
N ASP A 275 19.32 6.27 -8.42
CA ASP A 275 19.25 7.62 -9.00
C ASP A 275 17.96 7.94 -9.78
N SER A 276 16.83 7.33 -9.39
CA SER A 276 15.54 7.42 -10.11
C SER A 276 15.64 7.08 -11.61
N ALA A 277 16.67 6.33 -12.01
CA ALA A 277 17.01 6.10 -13.42
C ALA A 277 17.25 4.62 -13.73
N MET A 278 17.69 3.83 -12.75
CA MET A 278 17.98 2.41 -12.93
C MET A 278 17.28 1.56 -11.88
N VAL A 279 16.95 0.32 -12.25
CA VAL A 279 16.45 -0.70 -11.32
C VAL A 279 17.20 -2.00 -11.51
N MET A 280 17.80 -2.51 -10.44
CA MET A 280 18.21 -3.90 -10.37
C MET A 280 17.07 -4.74 -9.79
N VAL A 281 16.66 -5.80 -10.48
CA VAL A 281 15.74 -6.82 -9.96
C VAL A 281 16.45 -8.17 -9.99
N THR A 282 16.35 -8.95 -8.92
CA THR A 282 17.05 -10.23 -8.80
C THR A 282 16.20 -11.30 -8.14
N SER A 283 16.48 -12.57 -8.44
CA SER A 283 15.93 -13.70 -7.70
C SER A 283 16.61 -13.93 -6.35
N GLU A 284 17.85 -13.46 -6.20
CA GLU A 284 18.69 -13.73 -5.03
C GLU A 284 18.49 -12.71 -3.90
N ASN A 285 18.57 -13.20 -2.68
CA ASN A 285 18.72 -12.36 -1.49
C ASN A 285 20.13 -11.76 -1.41
N PHE A 286 20.32 -10.70 -0.62
CA PHE A 286 21.59 -9.99 -0.48
C PHE A 286 22.49 -10.71 0.52
N LYS A 287 22.91 -11.92 0.12
CA LYS A 287 23.70 -12.87 0.91
C LYS A 287 24.98 -13.23 0.17
N GLU A 288 25.99 -13.68 0.91
CA GLU A 288 27.27 -14.12 0.31
C GLU A 288 27.09 -15.26 -0.71
N ASN A 289 26.12 -16.16 -0.52
CA ASN A 289 25.84 -17.20 -1.53
C ASN A 289 24.98 -16.70 -2.69
N GLY A 290 24.21 -15.62 -2.55
CA GLY A 290 23.46 -15.00 -3.64
C GLY A 290 24.35 -14.12 -4.53
N PHE A 291 25.35 -13.48 -3.93
CA PHE A 291 26.34 -12.62 -4.58
C PHE A 291 27.75 -13.07 -4.17
N PRO A 292 28.22 -14.27 -4.57
CA PRO A 292 29.53 -14.74 -4.13
C PRO A 292 30.68 -14.00 -4.80
N GLU A 293 31.83 -13.98 -4.12
CA GLU A 293 33.08 -13.55 -4.74
C GLU A 293 33.39 -14.40 -6.00
N PRO A 294 34.02 -13.82 -7.03
CA PRO A 294 34.36 -14.54 -8.25
C PRO A 294 35.14 -15.83 -7.97
N GLY A 295 34.64 -16.94 -8.51
CA GLY A 295 35.24 -18.26 -8.35
C GLY A 295 34.84 -19.03 -7.09
N LEU A 296 34.01 -18.46 -6.21
CA LEU A 296 33.38 -19.18 -5.11
C LEU A 296 32.05 -19.81 -5.53
N SER A 297 31.66 -20.88 -4.83
CA SER A 297 30.34 -21.48 -5.00
C SER A 297 29.26 -20.56 -4.45
N GLY A 298 28.12 -20.47 -5.14
CA GLY A 298 26.91 -19.79 -4.66
C GLY A 298 25.64 -20.42 -5.21
N ASN A 299 24.52 -19.76 -4.95
CA ASN A 299 23.22 -20.11 -5.47
C ASN A 299 23.16 -19.89 -6.98
N ARG A 300 22.28 -20.63 -7.64
CA ARG A 300 21.96 -20.41 -9.05
C ARG A 300 20.77 -19.47 -9.15
N GLY A 301 21.05 -18.21 -9.46
CA GLY A 301 20.05 -17.16 -9.58
C GLY A 301 20.25 -16.31 -10.83
N TRP A 302 19.34 -15.37 -11.05
CA TRP A 302 19.42 -14.42 -12.15
C TRP A 302 18.95 -13.04 -11.70
N GLY A 303 19.37 -12.02 -12.43
CA GLY A 303 18.82 -10.68 -12.28
C GLY A 303 19.00 -9.86 -13.55
N VAL A 304 18.47 -8.65 -13.50
CA VAL A 304 18.59 -7.66 -14.57
C VAL A 304 18.78 -6.29 -13.94
N VAL A 305 19.66 -5.49 -14.53
CA VAL A 305 19.75 -4.05 -14.31
C VAL A 305 19.10 -3.39 -15.52
N LEU A 306 18.05 -2.61 -15.28
CA LEU A 306 17.29 -1.90 -16.31
C LEU A 306 17.57 -0.41 -16.19
N GLU A 307 17.90 0.24 -17.30
CA GLU A 307 18.17 1.68 -17.38
C GLU A 307 16.96 2.38 -18.01
N ASP A 308 15.97 2.75 -17.19
CA ASP A 308 14.77 3.46 -17.63
C ASP A 308 14.13 4.21 -16.45
N PRO A 309 14.02 5.56 -16.52
CA PRO A 309 13.40 6.35 -15.46
C PRO A 309 11.92 6.03 -15.21
N GLY A 310 11.20 5.50 -16.20
CA GLY A 310 9.81 5.07 -16.06
C GLY A 310 9.70 3.80 -15.20
N VAL A 311 10.57 2.82 -15.45
CA VAL A 311 10.70 1.61 -14.62
C VAL A 311 11.16 1.97 -13.21
N ALA A 312 12.18 2.83 -13.08
CA ALA A 312 12.65 3.32 -11.78
C ALA A 312 11.54 4.01 -10.99
N GLY A 313 10.83 4.97 -11.59
CA GLY A 313 9.72 5.65 -10.94
C GLY A 313 8.53 4.74 -10.58
N TYR A 314 8.37 3.58 -11.23
CA TYR A 314 7.41 2.57 -10.79
C TYR A 314 7.88 1.86 -9.51
N PHE A 315 9.13 1.38 -9.47
CA PHE A 315 9.69 0.70 -8.30
C PHE A 315 9.91 1.64 -7.11
N GLU A 316 10.18 2.92 -7.35
CA GLU A 316 10.22 3.93 -6.29
C GLU A 316 8.86 4.08 -5.61
N LYS A 317 7.76 4.11 -6.37
CA LYS A 317 6.41 4.16 -5.79
C LYS A 317 6.12 2.92 -4.95
N VAL A 318 6.56 1.74 -5.41
CA VAL A 318 6.45 0.49 -4.65
C VAL A 318 7.23 0.61 -3.34
N PHE A 319 8.51 0.99 -3.41
CA PHE A 319 9.36 1.17 -2.25
C PHE A 319 8.78 2.18 -1.25
N SER A 320 8.41 3.39 -1.70
CA SER A 320 7.90 4.44 -0.82
C SER A 320 6.58 4.07 -0.16
N TYR A 321 5.71 3.33 -0.84
CA TYR A 321 4.47 2.82 -0.24
C TYR A 321 4.76 1.79 0.83
N ASP A 322 5.58 0.78 0.52
CA ASP A 322 5.87 -0.30 1.46
C ASP A 322 6.72 0.18 2.66
N ALA A 323 7.60 1.16 2.46
CA ALA A 323 8.44 1.74 3.52
C ALA A 323 7.74 2.82 4.36
N GLY A 324 6.71 3.48 3.81
CA GLY A 324 6.02 4.60 4.46
C GLY A 324 5.05 4.21 5.58
N GLY A 325 4.65 2.92 5.63
CA GLY A 325 3.48 2.49 6.40
C GLY A 325 2.20 2.94 5.69
N ALA A 326 1.22 2.03 5.56
CA ALA A 326 -0.07 2.34 4.94
C ALA A 326 -1.02 3.09 5.88
#